data_AF-A0A5R1ZCU8-F1
#
_entry.id   AF-A0A5R1ZCU8-F1
#
_cell.length_a   1.000
_cell.length_b   1.000
_cell.length_c   1.000
_cell.angle_alpha   90.00
_cell.angle_beta   90.00
_cell.angle_gamma   90.00
#
_symmetry.space_group_name_H-M   'P 1'
#
loop_
_entity.id
_entity.type
_entity.pdbx_description
1 polymer ?
#
loop_
_entity_poly.entity_id
_entity_poly.type
_entity_poly.pdbx_seq_one_letter_code
_entity_poly.pdbx_strand_id
1 'polypeptide(L)'
;MVEKPLRADRATHSRLATFALALAAAALPLAGCSSTANPPAATTTPATATTTTATSGPTAAPTVTTGESTTASIQIGDMLTYGSIGTTATLDCADGKSLNVAGSDNTLTVNGTCETVTVGGANNKIAFDRIDERLVVVGLDKTVTYKNGDPTIDNLGAGNRINKE
;
A
#
# COMPACT_ATOMS: atom_id res chain seq x y z
N MET A 1 -40.60 -4.85 62.45
CA MET A 1 -39.38 -4.23 63.00
C MET A 1 -38.38 -4.18 61.84
N VAL A 2 -38.05 -3.10 61.14
CA VAL A 2 -38.22 -1.65 61.24
C VAL A 2 -38.32 -1.11 59.80
N GLU A 3 -39.21 -0.13 59.56
CA GLU A 3 -39.34 0.64 58.31
C GLU A 3 -38.43 1.89 58.29
N LYS A 4 -37.99 2.31 57.07
CA LYS A 4 -37.59 3.68 56.59
C LYS A 4 -36.35 4.38 57.19
N PRO A 5 -35.83 5.51 56.60
CA PRO A 5 -36.00 6.08 55.25
C PRO A 5 -34.72 6.63 54.54
N LEU A 6 -34.82 6.81 53.21
CA LEU A 6 -34.49 7.99 52.37
C LEU A 6 -33.37 9.01 52.77
N ARG A 7 -32.41 9.23 51.86
CA ARG A 7 -31.91 10.53 51.31
C ARG A 7 -30.78 10.24 50.31
N ALA A 8 -30.95 10.42 48.99
CA ALA A 8 -30.86 11.68 48.25
C ALA A 8 -29.46 12.30 48.28
N ASP A 9 -28.64 12.03 47.26
CA ASP A 9 -27.61 12.97 46.81
C ASP A 9 -27.89 13.30 45.35
N ARG A 10 -28.48 14.47 45.16
CA ARG A 10 -28.77 15.11 43.87
C ARG A 10 -27.94 16.38 43.86
N ALA A 11 -26.74 16.29 43.31
CA ALA A 11 -25.87 17.41 43.01
C ALA A 11 -25.21 17.10 41.65
N THR A 12 -25.17 17.95 40.64
CA THR A 12 -25.62 19.33 40.47
C THR A 12 -25.74 19.52 38.96
N HIS A 13 -26.77 20.27 38.58
CA HIS A 13 -27.04 20.73 37.22
C HIS A 13 -25.84 21.51 36.65
N SER A 14 -25.27 21.09 35.52
CA SER A 14 -24.64 22.04 34.59
C SER A 14 -25.65 22.36 33.49
N ARG A 15 -26.44 23.40 33.78
CA ARG A 15 -27.30 24.08 32.83
C ARG A 15 -26.43 25.03 32.01
N LEU A 16 -26.75 25.12 30.72
CA LEU A 16 -26.55 26.27 29.83
C LEU A 16 -25.15 26.46 29.23
N ALA A 17 -25.07 26.29 27.91
CA ALA A 17 -24.87 27.46 27.05
C ALA A 17 -25.31 27.12 25.62
N THR A 18 -26.54 27.49 25.32
CA THR A 18 -27.01 27.74 23.96
C THR A 18 -26.23 28.94 23.42
N PHE A 19 -25.42 28.75 22.38
CA PHE A 19 -25.02 29.87 21.51
C PHE A 19 -25.41 29.50 20.09
N ALA A 20 -26.61 29.94 19.71
CA ALA A 20 -26.96 30.16 18.32
C ALA A 20 -26.20 31.42 17.86
N LEU A 21 -25.43 31.32 16.78
CA LEU A 21 -25.04 32.49 16.00
C LEU A 21 -25.16 32.17 14.52
N ALA A 22 -25.82 33.10 13.83
CA ALA A 22 -26.40 32.97 12.51
C ALA A 22 -25.42 33.32 11.38
N LEU A 23 -25.73 32.76 10.21
CA LEU A 23 -25.61 33.31 8.85
C LEU A 23 -24.31 34.03 8.42
N ALA A 24 -23.62 33.41 7.46
CA ALA A 24 -23.08 34.13 6.31
C ALA A 24 -23.01 33.20 5.09
N ALA A 25 -24.01 33.27 4.21
CA ALA A 25 -23.91 32.73 2.86
C ALA A 25 -23.07 33.69 2.01
N ALA A 26 -21.86 33.28 1.65
CA ALA A 26 -21.03 33.96 0.66
C ALA A 26 -20.73 32.97 -0.47
N ALA A 27 -21.54 33.04 -1.54
CA ALA A 27 -21.28 32.30 -2.77
C ALA A 27 -20.16 33.00 -3.54
N LEU A 28 -18.98 32.38 -3.59
CA LEU A 28 -17.85 32.78 -4.42
C LEU A 28 -17.88 31.99 -5.73
N PRO A 29 -18.04 32.61 -6.91
CA PRO A 29 -17.75 31.93 -8.16
C PRO A 29 -16.23 31.81 -8.32
N LEU A 30 -15.69 30.61 -8.10
CA LEU A 30 -14.33 30.27 -8.54
C LEU A 30 -14.37 29.92 -10.03
N ALA A 31 -14.20 30.94 -10.87
CA ALA A 31 -13.68 30.76 -12.21
C ALA A 31 -12.16 30.97 -12.15
N GLY A 32 -11.39 29.94 -12.45
CA GLY A 32 -9.92 30.01 -12.42
C GLY A 32 -9.25 28.70 -12.80
N CYS A 33 -9.11 28.49 -14.10
CA CYS A 33 -8.43 27.39 -14.76
C CYS A 33 -6.96 27.23 -14.36
N SER A 34 -6.47 25.99 -14.24
CA SER A 34 -5.11 25.57 -14.65
C SER A 34 -4.99 24.04 -14.64
N SER A 35 -5.62 23.41 -15.63
CA SER A 35 -5.21 22.07 -16.07
C SER A 35 -4.10 22.26 -17.10
N THR A 36 -2.85 22.05 -16.71
CA THR A 36 -1.74 21.91 -17.67
C THR A 36 -0.80 20.81 -17.19
N ALA A 37 -1.11 19.59 -17.58
CA ALA A 37 -0.14 18.57 -17.96
C ALA A 37 -0.88 17.48 -18.75
N ASN A 38 -1.03 17.72 -20.05
CA ASN A 38 -1.51 16.72 -20.98
C ASN A 38 -0.42 15.63 -21.12
N PRO A 39 -0.71 14.33 -20.94
CA PRO A 39 0.22 13.26 -21.27
C PRO A 39 0.41 13.17 -22.80
N PRO A 40 1.54 12.59 -23.27
CA PRO A 40 1.91 12.58 -24.68
C PRO A 40 0.89 11.85 -25.55
N ALA A 41 0.71 12.41 -26.74
CA ALA A 41 -0.22 11.98 -27.78
C ALA A 41 -0.12 10.47 -28.08
N ALA A 42 -1.22 9.76 -27.85
CA ALA A 42 -1.48 8.48 -28.52
C ALA A 42 -2.26 8.78 -29.80
N THR A 43 -1.59 8.66 -30.95
CA THR A 43 -2.19 8.69 -32.28
C THR A 43 -3.13 7.49 -32.46
N THR A 44 -4.43 7.74 -32.60
CA THR A 44 -5.40 6.73 -33.03
C THR A 44 -5.56 6.76 -34.55
N THR A 45 -4.90 5.82 -35.23
CA THR A 45 -5.21 5.49 -36.63
C THR A 45 -6.40 4.53 -36.65
N PRO A 46 -7.44 4.73 -37.49
CA PRO A 46 -8.52 3.78 -37.64
C PRO A 46 -8.02 2.55 -38.42
N ALA A 47 -7.97 1.38 -37.78
CA ALA A 47 -7.68 0.12 -38.46
C ALA A 47 -8.96 -0.49 -39.03
N THR A 48 -9.07 -0.41 -40.35
CA THR A 48 -9.96 -1.21 -41.20
C THR A 48 -9.63 -2.69 -41.03
N ALA A 49 -10.67 -3.52 -40.95
CA ALA A 49 -10.59 -4.98 -40.85
C ALA A 49 -9.79 -5.59 -42.02
N THR A 50 -8.92 -6.55 -41.70
CA THR A 50 -8.45 -7.57 -42.65
C THR A 50 -8.18 -8.88 -41.92
N THR A 51 -8.94 -9.89 -42.30
CA THR A 51 -8.75 -11.32 -42.06
C THR A 51 -7.37 -11.81 -42.53
N THR A 52 -6.75 -12.77 -41.82
CA THR A 52 -5.95 -13.93 -42.33
C THR A 52 -5.22 -14.62 -41.16
N THR A 53 -5.69 -15.81 -40.74
CA THR A 53 -5.10 -17.15 -40.92
C THR A 53 -3.87 -17.50 -40.06
N ALA A 54 -4.01 -18.63 -39.35
CA ALA A 54 -3.03 -19.34 -38.53
C ALA A 54 -1.75 -19.73 -39.28
N THR A 55 -0.65 -20.00 -38.56
CA THR A 55 0.15 -21.25 -38.63
C THR A 55 1.36 -21.21 -37.68
N SER A 56 1.57 -22.38 -37.07
CA SER A 56 2.62 -22.87 -36.18
C SER A 56 4.08 -22.56 -36.54
N GLY A 57 4.97 -22.54 -35.55
CA GLY A 57 6.39 -22.85 -35.75
C GLY A 57 7.33 -22.44 -34.60
N PRO A 58 8.41 -23.18 -34.31
CA PRO A 58 8.92 -23.36 -32.94
C PRO A 58 10.30 -22.71 -32.64
N THR A 59 10.68 -22.77 -31.36
CA THR A 59 12.06 -22.78 -30.82
C THR A 59 12.92 -21.52 -31.02
N ALA A 60 13.13 -20.79 -29.92
CA ALA A 60 14.43 -20.19 -29.62
C ALA A 60 14.77 -20.52 -28.16
N ALA A 61 15.71 -21.46 -28.00
CA ALA A 61 16.30 -21.82 -26.72
C ALA A 61 17.00 -20.60 -26.09
N PRO A 62 17.08 -20.49 -24.74
CA PRO A 62 18.00 -19.55 -24.14
C PRO A 62 19.44 -20.03 -24.41
N THR A 63 20.23 -19.16 -25.01
CA THR A 63 21.64 -19.34 -25.28
C THR A 63 22.39 -19.63 -23.98
N VAL A 64 22.87 -20.87 -23.81
CA VAL A 64 23.86 -21.21 -22.78
C VAL A 64 25.19 -20.61 -23.20
N THR A 65 25.59 -19.51 -22.58
CA THR A 65 26.97 -19.02 -22.65
C THR A 65 27.73 -19.58 -21.45
N THR A 66 28.48 -20.65 -21.71
CA THR A 66 29.52 -21.16 -20.83
C THR A 66 30.62 -20.10 -20.76
N GLY A 67 30.77 -19.48 -19.59
CA GLY A 67 31.81 -18.50 -19.32
C GLY A 67 32.20 -18.59 -17.86
N GLU A 68 33.17 -19.44 -17.56
CA GLU A 68 33.88 -19.44 -16.29
C GLU A 68 34.54 -18.07 -16.14
N SER A 69 34.03 -17.26 -15.22
CA SER A 69 34.66 -16.02 -14.78
C SER A 69 34.36 -15.89 -13.30
N THR A 70 35.43 -15.94 -12.51
CA THR A 70 35.43 -15.64 -11.09
C THR A 70 35.00 -14.20 -10.87
N THR A 71 33.69 -14.00 -10.77
CA THR A 71 33.07 -12.73 -10.41
C THR A 71 32.10 -13.06 -9.30
N ALA A 72 32.36 -12.55 -8.10
CA ALA A 72 31.34 -12.47 -7.06
C ALA A 72 30.11 -11.82 -7.71
N SER A 73 29.05 -12.59 -7.90
CA SER A 73 27.81 -12.09 -8.45
C SER A 73 27.20 -11.17 -7.40
N ILE A 74 27.60 -9.89 -7.42
CA ILE A 74 26.87 -8.85 -6.71
C ILE A 74 25.55 -8.70 -7.48
N GLN A 75 24.53 -9.43 -7.02
CA GLN A 75 23.19 -9.32 -7.53
C GLN A 75 22.60 -8.01 -7.01
N ILE A 76 22.96 -6.91 -7.66
CA ILE A 76 22.32 -5.62 -7.42
C ILE A 76 20.94 -5.68 -8.05
N GLY A 77 19.90 -5.71 -7.21
CA GLY A 77 18.64 -5.01 -7.49
C GLY A 77 17.67 -5.70 -8.44
N ASP A 78 16.97 -6.71 -7.96
CA ASP A 78 15.58 -6.90 -8.38
C ASP A 78 14.68 -6.26 -7.31
N MET A 79 14.05 -5.16 -7.68
CA MET A 79 13.05 -4.46 -6.88
C MET A 79 11.66 -4.78 -7.45
N LEU A 80 10.86 -5.53 -6.71
CA LEU A 80 9.46 -5.74 -7.03
C LEU A 80 8.67 -4.49 -6.68
N THR A 81 7.86 -4.00 -7.61
CA THR A 81 6.91 -2.91 -7.34
C THR A 81 5.50 -3.40 -7.55
N TYR A 82 4.66 -3.24 -6.52
CA TYR A 82 3.26 -3.56 -6.55
C TYR A 82 2.43 -2.30 -6.30
N GLY A 83 1.52 -1.98 -7.20
CA GLY A 83 0.71 -0.78 -7.12
C GLY A 83 -0.72 -1.06 -7.55
N SER A 84 -1.64 -1.14 -6.59
CA SER A 84 -3.06 -1.42 -6.86
C SER A 84 -3.97 -0.75 -5.82
N ILE A 85 -5.29 -0.80 -6.03
CA ILE A 85 -6.28 -0.32 -5.07
C ILE A 85 -7.37 -1.37 -4.85
N GLY A 86 -7.67 -1.74 -3.60
CA GLY A 86 -8.76 -2.66 -3.27
C GLY A 86 -8.54 -4.10 -3.78
N THR A 87 -7.29 -4.53 -3.93
CA THR A 87 -6.97 -5.84 -4.54
C THR A 87 -6.30 -6.80 -3.56
N THR A 88 -6.43 -8.09 -3.85
CA THR A 88 -5.74 -9.17 -3.13
C THR A 88 -4.75 -9.85 -4.05
N ALA A 89 -3.49 -9.95 -3.65
CA ALA A 89 -2.46 -10.60 -4.45
C ALA A 89 -1.41 -11.30 -3.59
N THR A 90 -0.70 -12.24 -4.22
CA THR A 90 0.45 -12.92 -3.63
C THR A 90 1.69 -12.56 -4.42
N LEU A 91 2.74 -12.15 -3.72
CA LEU A 91 4.04 -11.80 -4.30
C LEU A 91 5.11 -12.73 -3.75
N ASP A 92 6.17 -12.90 -4.51
CA ASP A 92 7.31 -13.73 -4.11
C ASP A 92 8.59 -12.89 -4.17
N CYS A 93 9.20 -12.66 -3.01
CA CYS A 93 10.49 -11.99 -2.90
C CYS A 93 11.67 -12.89 -3.29
N ALA A 94 11.43 -14.19 -3.53
CA ALA A 94 12.44 -15.20 -3.78
C ALA A 94 13.55 -15.13 -2.71
N ASP A 95 14.80 -14.94 -3.13
CA ASP A 95 15.99 -14.92 -2.27
C ASP A 95 16.53 -13.49 -2.08
N GLY A 96 15.82 -12.66 -1.33
CA GLY A 96 16.33 -11.37 -0.84
C GLY A 96 15.94 -10.15 -1.68
N LYS A 97 14.93 -10.23 -2.54
CA LYS A 97 14.55 -9.07 -3.37
C LYS A 97 13.98 -7.92 -2.52
N SER A 98 14.10 -6.69 -3.03
CA SER A 98 13.45 -5.52 -2.43
C SER A 98 12.00 -5.43 -2.90
N LEU A 99 11.07 -5.08 -2.01
CA LEU A 99 9.66 -4.90 -2.35
C LEU A 99 9.19 -3.48 -2.07
N ASN A 100 8.52 -2.85 -3.03
CA ASN A 100 7.81 -1.60 -2.86
C ASN A 100 6.33 -1.78 -3.16
N VAL A 101 5.50 -1.57 -2.15
CA VAL A 101 4.05 -1.63 -2.24
C VAL A 101 3.49 -0.23 -2.18
N ALA A 102 2.64 0.13 -3.13
CA ALA A 102 1.90 1.38 -3.17
C ALA A 102 0.41 1.14 -3.39
N GLY A 103 -0.40 2.11 -2.95
CA GLY A 103 -1.86 2.10 -3.12
C GLY A 103 -2.62 1.90 -1.80
N SER A 104 -3.90 1.58 -1.89
CA SER A 104 -4.78 1.56 -0.71
C SER A 104 -5.71 0.36 -0.69
N ASP A 105 -6.10 -0.06 0.51
CA ASP A 105 -7.05 -1.15 0.75
C ASP A 105 -6.64 -2.48 0.09
N ASN A 106 -5.34 -2.74 -0.03
CA ASN A 106 -4.84 -4.00 -0.58
C ASN A 106 -4.60 -5.04 0.51
N THR A 107 -4.79 -6.31 0.14
CA THR A 107 -4.42 -7.48 0.96
C THR A 107 -3.32 -8.27 0.25
N LEU A 108 -2.10 -8.21 0.77
CA LEU A 108 -0.94 -8.84 0.14
C LEU A 108 -0.34 -9.94 1.00
N THR A 109 0.00 -11.06 0.36
CA THR A 109 0.78 -12.13 0.98
C THR A 109 2.11 -12.21 0.25
N VAL A 110 3.20 -12.03 0.98
CA VAL A 110 4.55 -12.00 0.41
C VAL A 110 5.33 -13.20 0.93
N ASN A 111 5.63 -14.09 0.00
CA ASN A 111 6.37 -15.31 0.26
C ASN A 111 7.87 -15.09 -0.01
N GLY A 112 8.69 -15.94 0.59
CA GLY A 112 10.15 -15.87 0.45
C GLY A 112 10.82 -14.89 1.42
N THR A 113 12.06 -14.53 1.12
CA THR A 113 12.87 -13.63 1.94
C THR A 113 12.99 -12.28 1.25
N CYS A 114 12.55 -11.20 1.90
CA CYS A 114 12.77 -9.84 1.39
C CYS A 114 13.89 -9.17 2.20
N GLU A 115 14.82 -8.47 1.54
CA GLU A 115 15.82 -7.65 2.24
C GLU A 115 15.20 -6.35 2.74
N THR A 116 14.81 -5.49 1.80
CA THR A 116 14.21 -4.18 2.07
C THR A 116 12.78 -4.12 1.56
N VAL A 117 11.86 -3.73 2.44
CA VAL A 117 10.44 -3.59 2.14
C VAL A 117 9.98 -2.16 2.39
N THR A 118 9.29 -1.57 1.43
CA THR A 118 8.61 -0.28 1.57
C THR A 118 7.12 -0.46 1.31
N VAL A 119 6.29 -0.01 2.25
CA VAL A 119 4.83 -0.07 2.15
C VAL A 119 4.25 1.33 2.25
N GLY A 120 3.80 1.88 1.13
CA GLY A 120 3.13 3.17 1.02
C GLY A 120 1.60 3.09 0.98
N GLY A 121 0.95 4.24 1.20
CA GLY A 121 -0.50 4.41 1.07
C GLY A 121 -1.28 4.20 2.38
N ALA A 122 -2.53 3.72 2.29
CA ALA A 122 -3.45 3.63 3.42
C ALA A 122 -4.25 2.31 3.48
N ASN A 123 -4.60 1.85 4.69
CA ASN A 123 -5.44 0.68 4.93
C ASN A 123 -4.96 -0.64 4.28
N ASN A 124 -3.67 -0.76 3.98
CA ASN A 124 -3.11 -2.00 3.44
C ASN A 124 -2.92 -3.05 4.55
N LYS A 125 -3.27 -4.30 4.26
CA LYS A 125 -2.98 -5.49 5.06
C LYS A 125 -1.93 -6.32 4.34
N ILE A 126 -0.76 -6.50 4.93
CA ILE A 126 0.34 -7.21 4.29
C ILE A 126 0.95 -8.22 5.25
N ALA A 127 1.08 -9.46 4.81
CA ALA A 127 1.75 -10.53 5.53
C ALA A 127 3.04 -10.93 4.80
N PHE A 128 4.15 -11.01 5.52
CA PHE A 128 5.46 -11.40 5.02
C PHE A 128 5.93 -12.70 5.66
N ASP A 129 6.59 -13.56 4.89
CA ASP A 129 7.24 -14.74 5.45
C ASP A 129 8.54 -14.39 6.18
N ARG A 130 9.43 -13.61 5.55
CA ARG A 130 10.69 -13.18 6.18
C ARG A 130 11.16 -11.81 5.68
N ILE A 131 11.63 -10.96 6.59
CA ILE A 131 12.26 -9.67 6.27
C ILE A 131 13.59 -9.55 7.02
N ASP A 132 14.70 -9.37 6.33
CA ASP A 132 16.04 -9.42 6.95
C ASP A 132 16.65 -8.05 7.27
N GLU A 133 16.53 -7.04 6.40
CA GLU A 133 17.25 -5.77 6.59
C GLU A 133 16.37 -4.64 7.13
N ARG A 134 15.30 -4.30 6.41
CA ARG A 134 14.52 -3.08 6.70
C ARG A 134 13.07 -3.16 6.25
N LEU A 135 12.18 -2.65 7.10
CA LEU A 135 10.75 -2.50 6.84
C LEU A 135 10.34 -1.03 7.04
N VAL A 136 10.02 -0.35 5.94
CA VAL A 136 9.54 1.03 5.93
C VAL A 136 8.05 1.05 5.70
N VAL A 137 7.31 1.66 6.61
CA VAL A 137 5.85 1.73 6.60
C VAL A 137 5.40 3.19 6.53
N VAL A 138 4.98 3.63 5.34
CA VAL A 138 4.65 5.04 5.04
C VAL A 138 3.14 5.22 4.86
N GLY A 139 2.54 6.17 5.58
CA GLY A 139 1.10 6.49 5.49
C GLY A 139 0.26 6.01 6.68
N LEU A 140 -1.03 5.72 6.48
CA LEU A 140 -2.02 5.64 7.58
C LEU A 140 -2.71 4.27 7.71
N ASP A 141 -2.97 3.85 8.96
CA ASP A 141 -3.82 2.71 9.33
C ASP A 141 -3.51 1.38 8.62
N LYS A 142 -2.22 1.10 8.39
CA LYS A 142 -1.78 -0.16 7.77
C LYS A 142 -1.58 -1.26 8.81
N THR A 143 -1.71 -2.51 8.40
CA THR A 143 -1.36 -3.68 9.20
C THR A 143 -0.29 -4.47 8.47
N VAL A 144 0.90 -4.58 9.07
CA VAL A 144 2.00 -5.37 8.53
C VAL A 144 2.33 -6.48 9.52
N THR A 145 2.28 -7.72 9.04
CA THR A 145 2.68 -8.90 9.82
C THR A 145 3.87 -9.56 9.14
N TYR A 146 4.86 -10.03 9.89
CA TYR A 146 5.98 -10.81 9.34
C TYR A 146 6.29 -12.01 10.25
N LYS A 147 6.65 -13.16 9.68
CA LYS A 147 6.90 -14.36 10.49
C LYS A 147 8.34 -14.43 11.00
N ASN A 148 9.31 -14.20 10.12
CA ASN A 148 10.73 -14.39 10.42
C ASN A 148 11.57 -13.14 10.10
N GLY A 149 12.78 -13.11 10.65
CA GLY A 149 13.75 -12.04 10.48
C GLY A 149 13.64 -10.93 11.52
N ASP A 150 14.63 -10.04 11.53
CA ASP A 150 14.78 -8.96 12.51
C ASP A 150 15.12 -7.64 11.80
N PRO A 151 14.18 -7.11 10.98
CA PRO A 151 14.44 -5.92 10.18
C PRO A 151 14.44 -4.67 11.05
N THR A 152 15.15 -3.64 10.60
CA THR A 152 14.97 -2.29 11.14
C THR A 152 13.59 -1.75 10.72
N ILE A 153 12.76 -1.36 11.68
CA ILE A 153 11.39 -0.89 11.41
C ILE A 153 11.34 0.64 11.42
N ASP A 154 10.99 1.23 10.28
CA ASP A 154 10.72 2.67 10.14
C ASP A 154 9.23 2.91 9.90
N ASN A 155 8.53 3.40 10.93
CA ASN A 155 7.11 3.74 10.82
C ASN A 155 6.96 5.25 10.55
N LEU A 156 6.75 5.60 9.29
CA LEU A 156 6.64 6.97 8.79
C LEU A 156 5.16 7.35 8.59
N GLY A 157 4.35 7.22 9.64
CA GLY A 157 2.94 7.59 9.62
C GLY A 157 2.21 7.31 10.94
N ALA A 158 0.88 7.22 10.88
CA ALA A 158 0.04 7.08 12.08
C ALA A 158 -0.96 5.93 11.93
N GLY A 159 -1.33 5.29 13.05
CA GLY A 159 -2.28 4.18 13.07
C GLY A 159 -1.74 2.85 12.50
N ASN A 160 -0.48 2.81 12.06
CA ASN A 160 0.13 1.59 11.53
C ASN A 160 0.40 0.57 12.65
N ARG A 161 0.00 -0.68 12.43
CA ARG A 161 0.25 -1.83 13.31
C ARG A 161 1.26 -2.75 12.65
N ILE A 162 2.33 -3.09 13.37
CA ILE A 162 3.39 -3.98 12.90
C ILE A 162 3.54 -5.12 13.90
N ASN A 163 3.36 -6.35 13.45
CA ASN A 163 3.31 -7.55 14.27
C ASN A 163 4.30 -8.60 13.76
N LYS A 164 4.97 -9.30 14.68
CA LYS A 164 5.80 -10.47 14.37
C LYS A 164 5.05 -11.73 14.85
N GLU A 165 4.88 -12.74 13.99
CA GLU A 165 4.12 -13.97 14.27
C GLU A 165 4.96 -15.24 14.22
#